data_AF-J9FI32-F1
#
_entry.id   AF-J9FI32-F1
#
_cell.length_a   1.000
_cell.length_b   1.000
_cell.length_c   1.000
_cell.angle_alpha   90.00
_cell.angle_beta   90.00
_cell.angle_gamma   90.00
#
_symmetry.space_group_name_H-M   'P 1'
#
loop_
_entity.id
_entity.type
_entity.pdbx_description
1 polymer ?
#
loop_
_entity_poly.entity_id
_entity_poly.type
_entity_poly.pdbx_seq_one_letter_code
_entity_poly.pdbx_strand_id
1 'polypeptide(L)' 'GLGKSTFCRRLLPELLQPFYTDSFDLVRSSSLQNRLTSFGLVNMDEFDRIPASRMPQLKNLMQMEDLYYRRAFRRDAE' A
#
# COMPACT_ATOMS: atom_id res chain seq x y z
N GLY A 1 -15.07 4.13 18.01
CA GLY A 1 -14.41 3.43 16.90
C GLY A 1 -14.74 1.96 16.97
N LEU A 2 -15.09 1.32 15.85
CA LEU A 2 -15.49 -0.10 15.80
C LEU A 2 -14.29 -1.08 15.70
N GLY A 3 -13.05 -0.59 15.84
CA GLY A 3 -11.86 -1.44 15.79
C GLY A 3 -11.49 -1.98 14.42
N LYS A 4 -11.98 -1.39 13.31
CA LYS A 4 -11.72 -1.85 11.93
C LYS A 4 -10.23 -2.01 11.62
N SER A 5 -9.41 -0.98 11.86
CA SER A 5 -7.96 -1.07 11.61
C SER A 5 -7.27 -2.10 12.51
N THR A 6 -7.74 -2.28 13.75
CA THR A 6 -7.23 -3.31 14.66
C THR A 6 -7.58 -4.70 14.15
N PHE A 7 -8.79 -4.90 13.64
CA PHE A 7 -9.23 -6.15 13.03
C PHE A 7 -8.41 -6.47 11.78
N CYS A 8 -8.30 -5.52 10.82
CA CYS A 8 -7.53 -5.72 9.60
C CYS A 8 -6.07 -6.05 9.89
N ARG A 9 -5.44 -5.35 10.83
CA ARG A 9 -4.06 -5.65 11.25
C ARG A 9 -3.91 -7.08 11.79
N ARG A 10 -4.89 -7.58 12.55
CA ARG A 10 -4.89 -8.94 13.11
C ARG A 10 -5.14 -10.04 12.08
N LEU A 11 -5.50 -9.70 10.83
CA LEU A 11 -5.54 -10.68 9.73
C LEU A 11 -4.13 -11.16 9.37
N LEU A 12 -3.09 -10.38 9.69
CA LEU A 12 -1.70 -10.78 9.54
C LEU A 12 -1.17 -11.52 10.78
N PRO A 13 -0.29 -12.53 10.60
CA PRO A 13 0.52 -13.07 11.69
C PRO A 13 1.27 -11.95 12.42
N GLU A 14 1.56 -12.11 13.73
CA GLU A 14 2.20 -11.06 14.56
C GLU A 14 3.46 -10.47 13.92
N LEU A 15 4.33 -11.32 13.37
CA LEU A 15 5.57 -10.90 12.71
C LEU A 15 5.33 -10.05 11.46
N LEU A 16 4.16 -10.14 10.84
CA LEU A 16 3.82 -9.40 9.63
C LEU A 16 2.96 -8.15 9.89
N GLN A 17 2.42 -7.99 11.10
CA GLN A 17 1.61 -6.81 11.46
C GLN A 17 2.30 -5.45 11.22
N PRO A 18 3.64 -5.30 11.34
CA PRO A 18 4.32 -4.05 10.95
C PRO A 18 4.17 -3.70 9.47
N PHE A 19 3.85 -4.67 8.61
CA PHE A 19 3.64 -4.49 7.18
C PHE A 19 2.15 -4.24 6.82
N TYR A 20 1.32 -3.87 7.80
CA TYR A 20 -0.03 -3.36 7.58
C TYR A 20 -0.03 -1.85 7.35
N THR A 21 -0.86 -1.35 6.43
CA THR A 21 -1.15 0.08 6.28
C THR A 21 -2.63 0.33 6.01
N ASP A 22 -3.17 1.42 6.57
CA ASP A 22 -4.46 2.03 6.22
C ASP A 22 -4.30 3.30 5.37
N SER A 23 -3.06 3.74 5.15
CA SER A 23 -2.74 4.93 4.37
C SER A 23 -2.51 4.57 2.90
N PHE A 24 -3.55 4.63 2.09
CA PHE A 24 -3.47 4.44 0.65
C PHE A 24 -3.84 5.72 -0.11
N ASP A 25 -2.88 6.33 -0.83
CA ASP A 25 -3.08 7.55 -1.60
C ASP A 25 -2.71 7.36 -3.08
N LEU A 26 -3.73 7.35 -3.94
CA LEU A 26 -3.59 7.22 -5.40
C LEU A 26 -2.98 8.46 -6.09
N VAL A 27 -2.83 9.60 -5.39
CA VAL A 27 -2.30 10.85 -5.98
C VAL A 27 -0.83 10.72 -6.39
N ARG A 28 -0.04 9.92 -5.66
CA ARG A 28 1.41 9.83 -5.85
C ARG A 28 1.82 8.47 -6.42
N SER A 29 1.44 8.20 -7.67
CA SER A 29 1.62 6.90 -8.35
C SER A 29 3.05 6.35 -8.31
N SER A 30 4.07 7.20 -8.46
CA SER A 30 5.49 6.78 -8.43
C SER A 30 5.95 6.32 -7.03
N SER A 31 5.44 6.94 -5.97
CA SER A 31 5.70 6.51 -4.60
C SER A 31 4.84 5.33 -4.16
N LEU A 32 3.70 5.13 -4.83
CA LEU A 32 2.71 4.12 -4.47
C LEU A 32 3.25 2.71 -4.70
N GLN A 33 3.83 2.43 -5.86
CA GLN A 33 4.41 1.11 -6.16
C GLN A 33 5.53 0.74 -5.18
N ASN A 34 6.44 1.68 -4.90
CA ASN A 34 7.50 1.49 -3.89
C ASN A 34 6.91 1.24 -2.50
N ARG A 35 5.86 1.97 -2.11
CA ARG A 35 5.17 1.73 -0.83
C ARG A 35 4.51 0.35 -0.79
N LEU A 36 3.85 -0.07 -1.87
CA LEU A 36 3.21 -1.38 -1.96
C LEU A 36 4.21 -2.52 -1.77
N THR A 37 5.44 -2.38 -2.26
CA THR A 37 6.50 -3.39 -2.06
C THR A 37 6.87 -3.60 -0.58
N SER A 38 6.56 -2.64 0.28
CA SER A 38 6.92 -2.65 1.69
C SER A 38 5.78 -3.13 2.60
N PHE A 39 4.59 -3.43 2.05
CA PHE A 39 3.41 -3.81 2.85
C PHE A 39 2.88 -5.19 2.45
N GLY A 40 2.51 -5.98 3.44
CA GLY A 40 1.86 -7.28 3.26
C GLY A 40 0.33 -7.19 3.25
N LEU A 41 -0.24 -6.14 3.87
CA LEU A 41 -1.67 -5.85 3.81
C LEU A 41 -1.91 -4.34 3.70
N VAL A 42 -2.62 -3.96 2.65
CA VAL A 42 -3.01 -2.57 2.39
C VAL A 42 -4.52 -2.48 2.52
N ASN A 43 -4.99 -1.80 3.55
CA ASN A 43 -6.40 -1.51 3.73
C ASN A 43 -6.77 -0.22 2.99
N MET A 44 -7.75 -0.32 2.08
CA MET A 44 -8.31 0.83 1.38
C MET A 44 -9.57 1.30 2.10
N ASP A 45 -9.39 2.02 3.21
CA ASP A 45 -10.54 2.64 3.87
C ASP A 45 -11.14 3.74 2.98
N GLU A 46 -12.46 3.91 3.04
CA GLU A 46 -13.18 4.88 2.21
C GLU A 46 -12.97 4.73 0.69
N PHE A 47 -12.84 3.48 0.19
CA PHE A 47 -12.74 3.18 -1.25
C PHE A 47 -13.81 3.88 -2.09
N ASP A 48 -15.02 4.01 -1.55
CA ASP A 48 -16.17 4.67 -2.17
C ASP A 48 -15.95 6.17 -2.43
N ARG A 49 -14.99 6.80 -1.74
CA ARG A 49 -14.63 8.21 -1.96
C ARG A 49 -13.63 8.42 -3.09
N ILE A 50 -13.07 7.36 -3.66
CA ILE A 50 -12.10 7.49 -4.76
C ILE A 50 -12.85 7.96 -6.02
N PRO A 51 -12.46 9.09 -6.63
CA PRO A 51 -13.13 9.61 -7.82
C PRO A 51 -13.12 8.62 -8.98
N ALA A 52 -14.20 8.58 -9.77
CA ALA A 52 -14.31 7.72 -10.95
C ALA A 52 -13.14 7.89 -11.94
N SER A 53 -12.58 9.11 -12.04
CA SER A 53 -11.41 9.41 -12.86
C SER A 53 -10.13 8.66 -12.45
N ARG A 54 -10.06 8.17 -11.21
CA ARG A 54 -8.93 7.40 -10.67
C ARG A 54 -9.15 5.89 -10.69
N MET A 55 -10.36 5.41 -10.98
CA MET A 55 -10.67 3.98 -11.06
C MET A 55 -9.78 3.22 -12.08
N PRO A 56 -9.46 3.77 -13.27
CA PRO A 56 -8.54 3.09 -14.19
C PRO A 56 -7.13 2.92 -13.60
N GLN A 57 -6.64 3.91 -12.86
CA GLN A 57 -5.32 3.86 -12.20
C GLN A 57 -5.31 2.80 -11.10
N LEU A 58 -6.37 2.74 -10.29
CA LEU A 58 -6.53 1.72 -9.27
C LEU A 58 -6.61 0.32 -9.88
N LYS A 59 -7.36 0.15 -10.97
CA LYS A 59 -7.43 -1.12 -11.71
C LYS A 59 -6.03 -1.54 -12.17
N ASN A 60 -5.28 -0.65 -12.82
CA ASN A 60 -3.93 -0.96 -13.30
C ASN A 60 -3.02 -1.38 -12.14
N LEU A 61 -3.11 -0.70 -10.99
CA LEU A 61 -2.35 -1.03 -9.79
C LEU A 61 -2.70 -2.42 -9.24
N MET A 62 -3.99 -2.76 -9.16
CA MET A 62 -4.46 -4.07 -8.69
C MET A 62 -4.13 -5.21 -9.66
N GLN A 63 -3.91 -4.89 -10.95
CA GLN A 63 -3.51 -5.84 -11.99
C GLN A 63 -1.98 -5.96 -12.13
N MET A 64 -1.19 -5.23 -11.34
CA MET A 64 0.27 -5.38 -11.38
C MET A 64 0.67 -6.75 -10.84
N GLU A 65 1.23 -7.59 -11.71
CA GLU A 65 1.77 -8.90 -11.35
C GLU A 65 3.16 -8.79 -10.72
N ASP A 66 3.94 -7.80 -11.17
CA ASP A 66 5.29 -7.54 -10.68
C ASP A 66 5.39 -6.18 -9.98
N LEU A 67 6.04 -6.20 -8.82
CA LEU A 67 6.41 -4.99 -8.08
C LEU A 67 7.87 -4.64 -8.37
N TYR A 68 8.09 -3.53 -9.06
CA TYR A 68 9.44 -3.03 -9.35
C TYR A 68 10.06 -2.38 -8.11
N TYR A 69 10.80 -3.18 -7.33
CA TYR A 69 11.58 -2.68 -6.20
C TYR A 69 12.89 -2.04 -6.69
N ARG A 70 12.98 -0.71 -6.64
CA ARG A 70 14.27 -0.01 -6.76
C ARG A 70 14.85 0.23 -5.37
N ARG A 71 15.91 -0.50 -5.01
CA ARG A 71 16.73 -0.15 -3.85
C ARG A 71 17.22 1.28 -4.04
N ALA A 72 16.99 2.14 -3.05
CA ALA A 72 17.71 3.40 -3.00
C ALA A 72 19.20 3.07 -3.02
N PHE A 73 19.96 3.64 -3.95
CA PHE A 73 21.42 3.56 -3.92
C PHE A 73 21.88 4.18 -2.60
N ARG A 74 22.16 3.34 -1.62
CA ARG A 74 22.90 3.76 -0.44
C ARG A 74 24.31 4.02 -0.97
N ARG A 75 24.66 5.28 -1.20
CA ARG A 75 26.08 5.66 -1.17
C ARG A 75 26.48 5.41 0.27
N ASP A 76 27.27 4.36 0.49
CA ASP A 76 28.04 4.25 1.71
C ASP A 76 28.90 5.52 1.76
N ALA A 77 28.48 6.46 2.59
CA ALA A 77 29.33 7.59 2.95
C ALA A 77 30.41 7.04 3.89
N GLU A 78 31.65 7.44 3.62
CA GLU A 78 32.91 7.09 4.30
C GLU A 78 32.81 6.96 5.83
#